data_AF-A0A075GV22-F1
#
_entry.id   AF-A0A075GV22-F1
#
_cell.length_a   1.000
_cell.length_b   1.000
_cell.length_c   1.000
_cell.angle_alpha   90.00
_cell.angle_beta   90.00
_cell.angle_gamma   90.00
#
_symmetry.space_group_name_H-M   'P 1'
#
loop_
_entity.id
_entity.type
_entity.pdbx_description
1 polymer ?
#
loop_
_entity_poly.entity_id
_entity_poly.type
_entity_poly.pdbx_seq_one_letter_code
_entity_poly.pdbx_strand_id
1 'polypeptide(L)'
;MMKKWFMRQYWRLQQSQTFISMGFWCTTLTLLIWPYVSWRFQGEATPLGIPMTYWGLATIAFGVLAIVLMVGYIYDQFLSLWKEQRTVDTERNPFGTYAMIPANIVQVGMLNRLLRDNSPEDKQVQDTCNWIDQWLAWNAEQEVWARGQKFWDDEFENPVPDLFFLPEGAVDDARRRGKDLD
;
A
#
# COMPACT_ATOMS: atom_id res chain seq x y z
N MET A 1 -4.64 -24.50 -4.12
CA MET A 1 -5.40 -23.91 -5.26
C MET A 1 -6.69 -23.19 -4.83
N MET A 2 -7.55 -23.82 -4.01
CA MET A 2 -8.84 -23.24 -3.58
C MET A 2 -8.68 -21.95 -2.72
N LYS A 3 -7.74 -21.95 -1.76
CA LYS A 3 -7.41 -20.77 -0.95
C LYS A 3 -6.99 -19.56 -1.81
N LYS A 4 -6.10 -19.75 -2.79
CA LYS A 4 -5.63 -18.69 -3.71
C LYS A 4 -6.77 -18.12 -4.56
N TRP A 5 -7.70 -18.96 -5.01
CA TRP A 5 -8.89 -18.51 -5.73
C TRP A 5 -9.83 -17.68 -4.84
N PHE A 6 -10.07 -18.15 -3.60
CA PHE A 6 -10.90 -17.43 -2.64
C PHE A 6 -10.31 -16.07 -2.27
N MET A 7 -9.01 -16.01 -1.99
CA MET A 7 -8.30 -14.75 -1.73
C MET A 7 -8.39 -13.78 -2.90
N ARG A 8 -8.39 -14.28 -4.14
CA ARG A 8 -8.59 -13.46 -5.34
C ARG A 8 -10.01 -12.87 -5.43
N GLN A 9 -11.05 -13.63 -5.07
CA GLN A 9 -12.42 -13.09 -5.04
C GLN A 9 -12.60 -12.11 -3.88
N TYR A 10 -12.07 -12.44 -2.70
CA TYR A 10 -12.05 -11.54 -1.55
C TYR A 10 -11.41 -10.20 -1.91
N TRP A 11 -10.25 -10.23 -2.58
CA TRP A 11 -9.58 -9.02 -3.04
C TRP A 11 -10.45 -8.20 -4.00
N ARG A 12 -11.15 -8.84 -4.95
CA ARG A 12 -12.07 -8.16 -5.87
C ARG A 12 -13.23 -7.49 -5.11
N LEU A 13 -13.81 -8.19 -4.13
CA LEU A 13 -14.87 -7.64 -3.29
C LEU A 13 -14.37 -6.40 -2.53
N GLN A 14 -13.20 -6.49 -1.90
CA GLN A 14 -12.58 -5.38 -1.17
C GLN A 14 -12.33 -4.15 -2.06
N GLN A 15 -11.82 -4.35 -3.28
CA GLN A 15 -11.61 -3.24 -4.23
C GLN A 15 -12.94 -2.62 -4.70
N SER A 16 -13.97 -3.44 -4.91
CA SER A 16 -15.30 -2.95 -5.34
C SER A 16 -16.11 -2.28 -4.23
N GLN A 17 -15.78 -2.54 -2.95
CA GLN A 17 -16.55 -2.11 -1.79
C GLN A 17 -16.74 -0.59 -1.76
N THR A 18 -15.70 0.19 -2.08
CA THR A 18 -15.78 1.66 -2.05
C THR A 18 -16.79 2.19 -3.08
N PHE A 19 -16.78 1.65 -4.30
CA PHE A 19 -17.69 2.07 -5.36
C PHE A 19 -19.14 1.68 -5.04
N ILE A 20 -19.35 0.44 -4.58
CA ILE A 20 -20.68 -0.06 -4.22
C ILE A 20 -21.23 0.72 -3.02
N SER A 21 -20.41 0.94 -1.99
CA SER A 21 -20.78 1.71 -0.80
C SER A 21 -21.17 3.15 -1.16
N MET A 22 -20.39 3.82 -2.00
CA MET A 22 -20.70 5.19 -2.45
C MET A 22 -22.04 5.26 -3.21
N GLY A 23 -22.27 4.34 -4.15
CA GLY A 23 -23.53 4.24 -4.89
C GLY A 23 -24.70 3.94 -3.97
N PHE A 24 -24.52 3.01 -3.03
CA PHE A 24 -25.53 2.62 -2.04
C PHE A 24 -25.91 3.79 -1.12
N TRP A 25 -24.95 4.51 -0.57
CA TRP A 25 -25.23 5.67 0.30
C TRP A 25 -25.87 6.82 -0.47
N CYS A 26 -25.39 7.12 -1.68
CA CYS A 26 -25.99 8.16 -2.51
C CYS A 26 -27.46 7.86 -2.84
N THR A 27 -27.76 6.63 -3.29
CA THR A 27 -29.14 6.22 -3.59
C THR A 27 -30.02 6.19 -2.35
N THR A 28 -29.53 5.62 -1.24
CA THR A 28 -30.29 5.54 0.01
C THR A 28 -30.63 6.93 0.54
N LEU A 29 -29.65 7.84 0.62
CA LEU A 29 -29.89 9.21 1.07
C LEU A 29 -30.84 9.95 0.14
N THR A 30 -30.69 9.78 -1.18
CA THR A 30 -31.58 10.40 -2.17
C THR A 30 -33.03 9.98 -1.97
N LEU A 31 -33.28 8.68 -1.79
CA LEU A 31 -34.62 8.13 -1.60
C LEU A 31 -35.22 8.48 -0.22
N LEU A 32 -34.38 8.57 0.82
CA LEU A 32 -34.82 9.04 2.14
C LEU A 32 -35.19 10.52 2.15
N ILE A 33 -34.48 11.36 1.39
CA ILE A 33 -34.74 12.80 1.31
C ILE A 33 -35.93 13.10 0.40
N TRP A 34 -36.15 12.31 -0.66
CA TRP A 34 -37.21 12.50 -1.64
C TRP A 34 -38.59 12.85 -1.06
N PRO A 35 -39.18 12.09 -0.11
CA PRO A 35 -40.53 12.41 0.40
C PRO A 35 -40.63 13.83 0.97
N TYR A 36 -39.56 14.36 1.56
CA TYR A 36 -39.53 15.70 2.17
C TYR A 36 -39.45 16.84 1.17
N VAL A 37 -38.95 16.59 -0.05
CA VAL A 37 -38.72 17.61 -1.08
C VAL A 37 -39.59 17.39 -2.32
N SER A 38 -40.26 16.24 -2.41
CA SER A 38 -41.10 15.82 -3.54
C SER A 38 -42.14 16.86 -3.97
N TRP A 39 -42.69 17.61 -3.01
CA TRP A 39 -43.65 18.70 -3.24
C TRP A 39 -43.14 19.79 -4.19
N ARG A 40 -41.82 19.99 -4.29
CA ARG A 40 -41.21 20.97 -5.19
C ARG A 40 -41.21 20.54 -6.66
N PHE A 41 -41.47 19.26 -6.92
CA PHE A 41 -41.36 18.61 -8.22
C PHE A 41 -42.70 18.04 -8.72
N GLN A 42 -43.83 18.43 -8.12
CA GLN A 42 -45.20 17.96 -8.46
C GLN A 42 -45.78 18.55 -9.75
N GLY A 43 -44.95 18.94 -10.72
CA GLY A 43 -45.42 19.45 -12.02
C GLY A 43 -45.62 18.34 -13.04
N GLU A 44 -46.66 18.43 -13.87
CA GLU A 44 -46.82 17.60 -15.09
C GLU A 44 -45.79 17.95 -16.20
N ALA A 45 -44.91 18.91 -15.93
CA ALA A 45 -43.85 19.31 -16.84
C ALA A 45 -42.88 18.14 -17.06
N THR A 46 -42.72 17.74 -18.32
CA THR A 46 -41.74 16.75 -18.77
C THR A 46 -40.63 17.41 -19.58
N PRO A 47 -39.70 18.15 -18.96
CA PRO A 47 -38.57 18.72 -19.68
C PRO A 47 -37.76 17.58 -20.32
N LEU A 48 -37.48 17.71 -21.62
CA LEU A 48 -36.80 16.69 -22.45
C LEU A 48 -37.49 15.32 -22.48
N GLY A 49 -38.81 15.28 -22.21
CA GLY A 49 -39.59 14.02 -22.18
C GLY A 49 -39.36 13.16 -20.94
N ILE A 50 -38.60 13.66 -19.95
CA ILE A 50 -38.32 12.96 -18.69
C ILE A 50 -39.23 13.54 -17.59
N PRO A 51 -39.94 12.70 -16.81
CA PRO A 51 -40.74 13.16 -15.68
C PRO A 51 -39.94 13.99 -14.67
N MET A 52 -40.55 15.06 -14.15
CA MET A 52 -39.92 15.97 -13.18
C MET A 52 -39.38 15.26 -11.92
N THR A 53 -39.96 14.11 -11.57
CA THR A 53 -39.48 13.22 -10.50
C THR A 53 -38.02 12.82 -10.67
N TYR A 54 -37.60 12.41 -11.87
CA TYR A 54 -36.21 11.97 -12.11
C TYR A 54 -35.23 13.13 -12.04
N TRP A 55 -35.64 14.32 -12.48
CA TRP A 55 -34.86 15.54 -12.30
C TRP A 55 -34.67 15.88 -10.83
N GLY A 56 -35.73 15.79 -10.02
CA GLY A 56 -35.65 16.02 -8.58
C GLY A 56 -34.75 15.01 -7.87
N LEU A 57 -34.88 13.72 -8.19
CA LEU A 57 -33.99 12.67 -7.67
C LEU A 57 -32.53 12.91 -8.07
N ALA A 58 -32.27 13.28 -9.34
CA ALA A 58 -30.94 13.59 -9.81
C ALA A 58 -30.35 14.81 -9.06
N THR A 59 -31.11 15.90 -8.89
CA THR A 59 -30.67 17.08 -8.14
C THR A 59 -30.30 16.74 -6.70
N ILE A 60 -31.10 15.92 -6.02
CA ILE A 60 -30.80 15.48 -4.65
C ILE A 60 -29.52 14.63 -4.63
N ALA A 61 -29.38 13.66 -5.53
CA ALA A 61 -28.21 12.80 -5.62
C ALA A 61 -26.91 13.63 -5.87
N PHE A 62 -26.96 14.57 -6.81
CA PHE A 62 -25.84 15.50 -7.05
C PHE A 62 -25.56 16.39 -5.84
N GLY A 63 -26.59 16.86 -5.14
CA GLY A 63 -26.44 17.64 -3.91
C GLY A 63 -25.74 16.86 -2.80
N VAL A 64 -26.12 15.60 -2.58
CA VAL A 64 -25.46 14.71 -1.61
C VAL A 64 -23.99 14.51 -1.97
N LEU A 65 -23.69 14.21 -3.24
CA LEU A 65 -22.31 14.05 -3.70
C LEU A 65 -21.49 15.34 -3.54
N ALA A 66 -22.08 16.51 -3.84
CA ALA A 66 -21.42 17.80 -3.67
C ALA A 66 -21.11 18.09 -2.20
N ILE A 67 -22.01 17.77 -1.27
CA ILE A 67 -21.78 17.92 0.18
C ILE A 67 -20.66 16.99 0.64
N VAL A 68 -20.70 15.70 0.25
CA VAL A 68 -19.64 14.74 0.59
C VAL A 68 -18.28 15.21 0.07
N LEU A 69 -18.23 15.72 -1.17
CA LEU A 69 -17.02 16.28 -1.76
C LEU A 69 -16.55 17.54 -1.03
N MET A 70 -17.47 18.43 -0.63
CA MET A 70 -17.15 19.62 0.16
C MET A 70 -16.54 19.25 1.52
N VAL A 71 -17.13 18.27 2.23
CA VAL A 71 -16.58 17.77 3.49
C VAL A 71 -15.19 17.18 3.27
N GLY A 72 -15.00 16.39 2.21
CA GLY A 72 -13.69 15.85 1.83
C GLY A 72 -12.67 16.95 1.52
N TYR A 73 -13.07 18.00 0.80
CA TYR A 73 -12.25 19.16 0.50
C TYR A 73 -11.83 19.92 1.77
N ILE A 74 -12.77 20.15 2.70
CA ILE A 74 -12.48 20.79 3.98
C ILE A 74 -11.50 19.93 4.80
N TYR A 75 -11.73 18.62 4.85
CA TYR A 75 -10.84 17.68 5.52
C TYR A 75 -9.42 17.71 4.95
N ASP A 76 -9.29 17.77 3.62
CA ASP A 76 -8.00 17.84 2.96
C ASP A 76 -7.26 19.16 3.22
N GLN A 77 -7.94 20.29 3.00
CA GLN A 77 -7.30 21.61 3.01
C GLN A 77 -7.08 22.19 4.42
N PHE A 78 -8.02 22.00 5.35
CA PHE A 78 -7.94 22.61 6.68
C PHE A 78 -7.42 21.65 7.74
N LEU A 79 -7.92 20.42 7.75
CA LEU A 79 -7.52 19.46 8.77
C LEU A 79 -6.21 18.76 8.40
N SER A 80 -6.01 18.43 7.12
CA SER A 80 -4.79 17.77 6.60
C SER A 80 -4.37 16.53 7.40
N LEU A 81 -5.31 15.90 8.14
CA LEU A 81 -5.05 14.77 9.04
C LEU A 81 -4.52 13.54 8.32
N TRP A 82 -4.81 13.42 7.02
CA TRP A 82 -4.24 12.36 6.19
C TRP A 82 -2.71 12.46 6.09
N LYS A 83 -2.13 13.67 6.14
CA LYS A 83 -0.68 13.85 6.11
C LYS A 83 -0.05 13.29 7.37
N GLU A 84 -0.60 13.65 8.53
CA GLU A 84 -0.15 13.14 9.83
C GLU A 84 -0.33 11.62 9.92
N GLN A 85 -1.47 11.10 9.47
CA GLN A 85 -1.69 9.65 9.40
C GLN A 85 -0.62 8.97 8.53
N ARG A 86 -0.29 9.54 7.36
CA ARG A 86 0.75 9.02 6.47
C ARG A 86 2.15 9.09 7.08
N THR A 87 2.44 10.13 7.86
CA THR A 87 3.67 10.24 8.64
C THR A 87 3.74 9.13 9.67
N VAL A 88 2.70 8.97 10.50
CA VAL A 88 2.62 7.91 11.51
C VAL A 88 2.74 6.52 10.89
N ASP A 89 2.07 6.28 9.76
CA ASP A 89 2.17 5.00 9.04
C ASP A 89 3.60 4.74 8.55
N THR A 90 4.31 5.79 8.13
CA THR A 90 5.71 5.69 7.68
C THR A 90 6.67 5.48 8.85
N GLU A 91 6.49 6.24 9.94
CA GLU A 91 7.28 6.11 11.18
C GLU A 91 7.13 4.73 11.81
N ARG A 92 5.91 4.18 11.80
CA ARG A 92 5.63 2.85 12.32
C ARG A 92 6.07 1.73 11.40
N ASN A 93 6.28 2.02 10.11
CA ASN A 93 6.79 1.04 9.16
C ASN A 93 8.29 0.84 9.40
N PRO A 94 8.73 -0.34 9.89
CA PRO A 94 10.16 -0.61 10.09
C PRO A 94 10.96 -0.43 8.80
N PHE A 95 10.37 -0.78 7.65
CA PHE A 95 11.01 -0.70 6.33
C PHE A 95 11.11 0.72 5.77
N GLY A 96 10.41 1.68 6.38
CA GLY A 96 10.52 3.10 6.06
C GLY A 96 11.53 3.84 6.94
N THR A 97 12.03 3.19 8.01
CA THR A 97 12.81 3.86 9.06
C THR A 97 14.18 3.22 9.27
N TYR A 98 14.24 1.94 9.68
CA TYR A 98 15.50 1.30 10.10
C TYR A 98 15.73 -0.11 9.53
N ALA A 99 14.70 -0.77 9.02
CA ALA A 99 14.82 -2.06 8.34
C ALA A 99 14.84 -1.88 6.82
N MET A 100 15.46 -2.81 6.11
CA MET A 100 15.54 -2.82 4.66
C MET A 100 14.65 -3.91 4.07
N ILE A 101 13.94 -3.58 3.00
CA ILE A 101 13.30 -4.59 2.16
C ILE A 101 14.38 -5.41 1.41
N PRO A 102 14.12 -6.67 1.03
CA PRO A 102 15.15 -7.57 0.50
C PRO A 102 15.86 -7.04 -0.74
N ALA A 103 15.13 -6.37 -1.63
CA ALA A 103 15.73 -5.73 -2.82
C ALA A 103 16.73 -4.63 -2.44
N ASN A 104 16.45 -3.85 -1.39
CA ASN A 104 17.34 -2.79 -0.92
C ASN A 104 18.60 -3.36 -0.26
N ILE A 105 18.49 -4.49 0.45
CA ILE A 105 19.65 -5.20 1.03
C ILE A 105 20.65 -5.55 -0.08
N VAL A 106 20.17 -6.10 -1.20
CA VAL A 106 21.02 -6.45 -2.34
C VAL A 106 21.67 -5.22 -2.96
N GLN A 107 20.91 -4.14 -3.18
CA GLN A 107 21.42 -2.90 -3.77
C GLN A 107 22.47 -2.23 -2.89
N VAL A 108 22.18 -2.08 -1.60
CA VAL A 108 23.09 -1.46 -0.62
C VAL A 108 24.34 -2.33 -0.45
N GLY A 109 24.21 -3.66 -0.39
CA GLY A 109 25.35 -4.56 -0.30
C GLY A 109 26.29 -4.49 -1.50
N MET A 110 25.75 -4.50 -2.72
CA MET A 110 26.55 -4.32 -3.93
C MET A 110 27.26 -2.96 -3.95
N LEU A 111 26.56 -1.88 -3.58
CA LEU A 111 27.15 -0.54 -3.54
C LEU A 111 28.21 -0.41 -2.44
N ASN A 112 27.98 -0.98 -1.27
CA ASN A 112 28.93 -0.95 -0.16
C ASN A 112 30.24 -1.62 -0.54
N ARG A 113 30.17 -2.78 -1.20
CA ARG A 113 31.35 -3.48 -1.70
C ARG A 113 32.08 -2.66 -2.76
N LEU A 114 31.34 -2.08 -3.72
CA LEU A 114 31.93 -1.23 -4.75
C LEU A 114 32.68 -0.03 -4.13
N LEU A 115 32.09 0.64 -3.14
CA LEU A 115 32.73 1.76 -2.46
C LEU A 115 34.01 1.32 -1.72
N ARG A 116 33.93 0.19 -1.00
CA ARG A 116 35.08 -0.37 -0.29
C ARG A 116 36.26 -0.66 -1.23
N ASP A 117 35.98 -1.23 -2.39
CA ASP A 117 36.99 -1.65 -3.36
C ASP A 117 37.60 -0.46 -4.11
N ASN A 118 36.82 0.61 -4.32
CA ASN A 118 37.30 1.82 -5.01
C ASN A 118 38.04 2.80 -4.08
N SER A 119 37.97 2.61 -2.77
CA SER A 119 38.60 3.50 -1.79
C SER A 119 39.24 2.73 -0.62
N PRO A 120 40.19 1.81 -0.90
CA PRO A 120 40.78 0.94 0.11
C PRO A 120 41.58 1.70 1.18
N GLU A 121 42.22 2.80 0.80
CA GLU A 121 43.10 3.59 1.68
C GLU A 121 42.36 4.68 2.48
N ASP A 122 41.09 4.95 2.16
CA ASP A 122 40.31 5.99 2.84
C ASP A 122 39.64 5.41 4.09
N LYS A 123 40.22 5.74 5.25
CA LYS A 123 39.72 5.28 6.55
C LYS A 123 38.26 5.66 6.80
N GLN A 124 37.82 6.85 6.40
CA GLN A 124 36.44 7.29 6.63
C GLN A 124 35.45 6.46 5.79
N VAL A 125 35.82 6.14 4.55
CA VAL A 125 35.03 5.26 3.69
C VAL A 125 35.01 3.84 4.26
N GLN A 126 36.15 3.31 4.70
CA GLN A 126 36.22 1.97 5.30
C GLN A 126 35.37 1.87 6.57
N ASP A 127 35.41 2.87 7.46
CA ASP A 127 34.60 2.92 8.68
C ASP A 127 33.09 2.98 8.36
N THR A 128 32.70 3.76 7.34
CA THR A 128 31.31 3.81 6.85
C THR A 128 30.87 2.45 6.30
N CYS A 129 31.71 1.80 5.49
CA CYS A 129 31.41 0.49 4.92
C CYS A 129 31.27 -0.58 6.01
N ASN A 130 32.11 -0.55 7.05
CA ASN A 130 32.03 -1.45 8.20
C ASN A 130 30.71 -1.29 8.96
N TRP A 131 30.23 -0.06 9.11
CA TRP A 131 28.94 0.20 9.74
C TRP A 131 27.77 -0.31 8.89
N ILE A 132 27.82 -0.10 7.57
CA ILE A 132 26.81 -0.63 6.63
C ILE A 132 26.80 -2.16 6.65
N ASP A 133 27.95 -2.82 6.74
CA ASP A 133 28.02 -4.29 6.83
C ASP A 133 27.33 -4.83 8.10
N GLN A 134 27.47 -4.16 9.24
CA GLN A 134 26.72 -4.50 10.46
C GLN A 134 25.21 -4.37 10.25
N TRP A 135 24.78 -3.31 9.56
CA TRP A 135 23.37 -3.10 9.27
C TRP A 135 22.82 -4.13 8.28
N LEU A 136 23.58 -4.50 7.24
CA LEU A 136 23.23 -5.56 6.30
C LEU A 136 23.14 -6.92 6.99
N ALA A 137 24.08 -7.25 7.88
CA ALA A 137 24.05 -8.48 8.67
C ALA A 137 22.78 -8.58 9.53
N TRP A 138 22.45 -7.50 10.27
CA TRP A 138 21.23 -7.46 11.07
C TRP A 138 19.96 -7.61 10.21
N ASN A 139 19.93 -7.00 9.02
CA ASN A 139 18.79 -7.12 8.11
C ASN A 139 18.66 -8.53 7.49
N ALA A 140 19.78 -9.20 7.23
CA ALA A 140 19.80 -10.59 6.76
C ALA A 140 19.27 -11.59 7.81
N GLU A 141 19.19 -11.19 9.07
CA GLU A 141 18.58 -12.00 10.13
C GLU A 141 17.06 -11.88 10.21
N GLN A 142 16.48 -10.84 9.59
CA GLN A 142 15.05 -10.55 9.72
C GLN A 142 14.19 -11.50 8.89
N GLU A 143 12.96 -11.74 9.36
CA GLU A 143 11.98 -12.61 8.69
C GLU A 143 11.73 -12.19 7.23
N VAL A 144 11.71 -10.88 6.97
CA VAL A 144 11.44 -10.36 5.62
C VAL A 144 12.54 -10.72 4.62
N TRP A 145 13.80 -10.81 5.06
CA TRP A 145 14.87 -11.35 4.22
C TRP A 145 14.63 -12.83 3.91
N ALA A 146 14.31 -13.65 4.91
CA ALA A 146 14.01 -15.07 4.72
C ALA A 146 12.83 -15.29 3.76
N ARG A 147 11.78 -14.45 3.83
CA ARG A 147 10.66 -14.49 2.87
C ARG A 147 11.08 -14.11 1.45
N GLY A 148 11.89 -13.07 1.29
CA GLY A 148 12.41 -12.65 -0.02
C GLY A 148 13.30 -13.72 -0.64
N GLN A 149 14.20 -14.28 0.16
CA GLN A 149 15.07 -15.38 -0.21
C GLN A 149 14.25 -16.60 -0.69
N LYS A 150 13.27 -17.04 0.11
CA LYS A 150 12.42 -18.19 -0.23
C LYS A 150 11.69 -17.98 -1.56
N PHE A 151 11.13 -16.79 -1.76
CA PHE A 151 10.48 -16.45 -3.02
C PHE A 151 11.41 -16.56 -4.22
N TRP A 152 12.65 -16.08 -4.11
CA TRP A 152 13.63 -16.16 -5.19
C TRP A 152 14.08 -17.59 -5.47
N ASP A 153 14.28 -18.40 -4.44
CA ASP A 153 14.61 -19.83 -4.57
C ASP A 153 13.47 -20.64 -5.21
N ASP A 154 12.21 -20.28 -4.93
CA ASP A 154 11.04 -20.98 -5.48
C ASP A 154 10.76 -20.58 -6.95
N GLU A 155 11.07 -19.34 -7.34
CA GLU A 155 10.71 -18.79 -8.65
C GLU A 155 11.82 -18.92 -9.70
N PHE A 156 13.10 -18.87 -9.30
CA PHE A 156 14.23 -18.93 -10.23
C PHE A 156 14.80 -20.35 -10.38
N GLU A 157 15.36 -20.65 -11.56
CA GLU A 157 15.93 -21.98 -11.85
C GLU A 157 17.07 -22.37 -10.92
N ASN A 158 17.87 -21.38 -10.50
CA ASN A 158 18.99 -21.57 -9.60
C ASN A 158 18.70 -20.85 -8.28
N PRO A 159 19.00 -21.48 -7.13
CA PRO A 159 18.83 -20.84 -5.84
C PRO A 159 19.73 -19.61 -5.71
N VAL A 160 19.33 -18.68 -4.84
CA VAL A 160 20.12 -17.50 -4.50
C VAL A 160 21.51 -17.96 -4.06
N PRO A 161 22.58 -17.50 -4.75
CA PRO A 161 23.94 -17.86 -4.39
C PRO A 161 24.32 -17.19 -3.08
N ASP A 162 25.42 -17.64 -2.48
CA ASP A 162 25.98 -16.92 -1.34
C ASP A 162 26.41 -15.52 -1.79
N LEU A 163 25.92 -14.50 -1.07
CA LEU A 163 26.10 -13.11 -1.47
C LEU A 163 27.36 -12.58 -0.80
N PHE A 164 28.37 -12.25 -1.61
CA PHE A 164 29.71 -11.84 -1.17
C PHE A 164 29.77 -10.62 -0.23
N PHE A 165 28.67 -9.87 -0.10
CA PHE A 165 28.53 -8.71 0.78
C PHE A 165 27.75 -9.00 2.07
N LEU A 166 27.24 -10.22 2.23
CA LEU A 166 26.62 -10.69 3.46
C LEU A 166 27.62 -11.53 4.27
N PRO A 167 27.39 -11.70 5.57
CA PRO A 167 28.16 -12.64 6.38
C PRO A 167 28.09 -14.06 5.80
N GLU A 168 29.17 -14.82 5.95
CA GLU A 168 29.23 -16.21 5.51
C GLU A 168 28.08 -17.03 6.10
N GLY A 169 27.36 -17.77 5.26
CA GLY A 169 26.23 -18.61 5.68
C GLY A 169 24.91 -17.85 5.90
N ALA A 170 24.87 -16.52 5.75
CA ALA A 170 23.64 -15.75 5.95
C ALA A 170 22.49 -16.18 5.01
N VAL A 171 22.80 -16.58 3.78
CA VAL A 171 21.82 -17.08 2.81
C VAL A 171 21.27 -18.45 3.24
N ASP A 172 22.13 -19.36 3.68
CA ASP A 172 21.71 -20.67 4.17
C ASP A 172 20.90 -20.57 5.47
N ASP A 173 21.24 -19.63 6.35
CA ASP A 173 20.49 -19.33 7.57
C ASP A 173 19.11 -18.78 7.26
N ALA A 174 19.01 -17.87 6.30
CA ALA A 174 17.73 -17.37 5.79
C ALA A 174 16.88 -18.50 5.21
N ARG A 175 17.49 -19.40 4.43
CA ARG A 175 16.82 -20.57 3.83
C ARG A 175 16.35 -21.56 4.89
N ARG A 176 17.13 -21.80 5.95
CA ARG A 176 16.73 -22.62 7.12
C ARG A 176 15.51 -22.03 7.81
N ARG A 177 15.55 -20.73 8.15
CA ARG A 177 14.42 -20.02 8.77
C ARG A 177 13.18 -19.96 7.87
N GLY A 178 13.37 -19.80 6.55
CA GLY A 178 12.29 -19.75 5.57
C GLY A 178 11.45 -21.02 5.48
N LYS A 179 11.99 -22.18 5.89
CA LYS A 179 11.25 -23.44 5.98
C LYS A 179 10.17 -23.43 7.04
N ASP A 180 10.32 -22.61 8.08
CA ASP A 180 9.39 -22.53 9.22
C ASP A 180 8.31 -21.45 9.03
N LEU A 181 8.35 -20.67 7.92
CA LEU A 181 7.49 -19.50 7.69
C LEU A 181 6.18 -19.77 6.94
N ASP A 182 5.64 -21.00 7.04
CA ASP A 182 4.40 -21.43 6.37
C ASP A 182 3.15 -21.45 7.26
#